data_AF-F9PGU7-F1
#
_entry.id   AF-F9PGU7-F1
#
_cell.length_a   1.000
_cell.length_b   1.000
_cell.length_c   1.000
_cell.angle_alpha   90.00
_cell.angle_beta   90.00
_cell.angle_gamma   90.00
#
_symmetry.space_group_name_H-M   'P 1'
#
loop_
_entity.id
_entity.type
_entity.pdbx_description
1 polymer ?
#
loop_
_entity_poly.entity_id
_entity_poly.type
_entity_poly.pdbx_seq_one_letter_code
_entity_poly.pdbx_strand_id
1 'polypeptide(L)'
;MNLPDVLSLARSLMEEADVGDWDLAFDRARRRAGQTDHARRRITLSRHLMSLYDEAQVRETVLHEIAHARVGPRHGHDAVWATEATRLGATGRRLIDAQAPRLRGRWVGRCPAGHEVDRMRRPASPVSCSRCAPRFSLEHLLAWSLDGEPVPHERISERYSRLLRQAHIHPPDDPAGSSRTLSS
;
A
#
# COMPACT_ATOMS: atom_id res chain seq x y z
N MET A 1 -4.06 20.43 -1.23
CA MET A 1 -3.01 21.47 -1.28
C MET A 1 -2.35 21.46 -2.66
N ASN A 2 -1.87 22.58 -3.21
CA ASN A 2 -1.12 22.55 -4.48
C ASN A 2 0.34 22.08 -4.22
N LEU A 3 1.04 21.61 -5.25
CA LEU A 3 2.37 21.00 -5.09
C LEU A 3 3.48 21.98 -4.67
N PRO A 4 3.54 23.23 -5.17
CA PRO A 4 4.45 24.23 -4.63
C PRO A 4 4.26 24.46 -3.12
N ASP A 5 3.02 24.61 -2.65
CA ASP A 5 2.74 24.85 -1.23
C ASP A 5 3.18 23.66 -0.37
N VAL A 6 3.00 22.42 -0.86
CA VAL A 6 3.50 21.20 -0.21
C VAL A 6 5.02 21.25 -0.02
N LEU A 7 5.77 21.68 -1.04
CA LEU A 7 7.24 21.78 -0.94
C LEU A 7 7.65 22.89 0.03
N SER A 8 6.98 24.04 0.00
CA SER A 8 7.23 25.14 0.93
C SER A 8 7.01 24.70 2.37
N LEU A 9 5.86 24.08 2.67
CA LEU A 9 5.55 23.54 3.98
C LEU A 9 6.60 22.50 4.42
N ALA A 10 6.93 21.56 3.52
CA ALA A 10 7.90 20.52 3.84
C ALA A 10 9.30 21.07 4.12
N ARG A 11 9.76 22.06 3.33
CA ARG A 11 11.04 22.73 3.57
C ARG A 11 11.05 23.43 4.93
N SER A 12 10.04 24.23 5.25
CA SER A 12 9.96 24.92 6.55
C SER A 12 10.04 23.93 7.72
N LEU A 13 9.28 22.83 7.65
CA LEU A 13 9.31 21.78 8.67
C LEU A 13 10.67 21.08 8.79
N MET A 14 11.35 20.85 7.65
CA MET A 14 12.69 20.26 7.65
C MET A 14 13.73 21.16 8.29
N GLU A 15 13.67 22.48 8.02
CA GLU A 15 14.55 23.47 8.67
C GLU A 15 14.32 23.51 10.19
N GLU A 16 13.05 23.62 10.62
CA GLU A 16 12.69 23.63 12.05
C GLU A 16 13.14 22.37 12.79
N ALA A 17 13.14 21.24 12.11
CA ALA A 17 13.50 19.95 12.67
C ALA A 17 14.99 19.60 12.53
N ASP A 18 15.84 20.52 12.06
CA ASP A 18 17.29 20.29 11.91
C ASP A 18 17.58 19.09 10.97
N VAL A 19 16.85 19.05 9.84
CA VAL A 19 17.10 18.21 8.66
C VAL A 19 17.01 19.02 7.35
N GLY A 20 17.20 20.34 7.43
CA GLY A 20 17.11 21.25 6.28
C GLY A 20 18.15 20.97 5.19
N ASP A 21 19.29 20.40 5.55
CA ASP A 21 20.36 20.01 4.63
C ASP A 21 20.08 18.69 3.87
N TRP A 22 18.92 18.06 4.09
CA TRP A 22 18.47 16.90 3.32
C TRP A 22 17.81 17.32 2.00
N ASP A 23 17.96 16.45 0.99
CA ASP A 23 17.25 16.60 -0.28
C ASP A 23 15.74 16.42 -0.08
N LEU A 24 14.94 17.24 -0.75
CA LEU A 24 13.48 17.09 -0.83
C LEU A 24 13.05 17.01 -2.29
N ALA A 25 12.26 16.01 -2.64
CA ALA A 25 11.74 15.87 -3.99
C ALA A 25 10.36 15.19 -4.03
N PHE A 26 9.66 15.36 -5.15
CA PHE A 26 8.52 14.52 -5.45
C PHE A 26 8.95 13.24 -6.17
N ASP A 27 8.29 12.13 -5.83
CA ASP A 27 8.33 10.87 -6.57
C ASP A 27 6.97 10.56 -7.23
N ARG A 28 6.91 9.42 -7.94
CA ARG A 28 5.72 8.92 -8.63
C ARG A 28 5.05 7.74 -7.92
N ALA A 29 5.32 7.53 -6.63
CA ALA A 29 4.67 6.49 -5.86
C ALA A 29 3.15 6.74 -5.84
N ARG A 30 2.35 5.66 -5.92
CA ARG A 30 0.87 5.76 -5.96
C ARG A 30 0.19 5.12 -4.74
N ARG A 31 0.98 4.56 -3.82
CA ARG A 31 0.51 3.85 -2.62
C ARG A 31 1.26 4.24 -1.35
N ARG A 32 2.48 4.75 -1.50
CA ARG A 32 3.32 5.25 -0.41
C ARG A 32 3.30 6.77 -0.48
N ALA A 33 2.98 7.44 0.62
CA ALA A 33 2.82 8.90 0.68
C ALA A 33 4.16 9.64 0.81
N GLY A 34 5.08 9.13 1.63
CA GLY A 34 6.44 9.66 1.83
C GLY A 34 7.49 8.55 1.89
N GLN A 35 8.77 8.90 1.78
CA GLN A 35 9.89 8.01 2.05
C GLN A 35 11.11 8.79 2.48
N THR A 36 11.79 8.25 3.47
CA THR A 36 13.10 8.68 3.92
C THR A 36 14.17 7.73 3.39
N ASP A 37 15.18 8.27 2.72
CA ASP A 37 16.37 7.57 2.23
C ASP A 37 17.60 8.12 2.95
N HIS A 38 18.05 7.41 3.99
CA HIS A 38 19.23 7.78 4.77
C HIS A 38 20.52 7.74 3.96
N ALA A 39 20.65 6.82 3.00
CA ALA A 39 21.88 6.68 2.22
C ALA A 39 22.12 7.90 1.32
N ARG A 40 21.04 8.52 0.84
CA ARG A 40 21.08 9.73 0.02
C ARG A 40 20.76 11.01 0.80
N ARG A 41 20.49 10.92 2.11
CA ARG A 41 19.97 12.01 2.95
C ARG A 41 18.83 12.75 2.25
N ARG A 42 17.79 11.99 1.87
CA ARG A 42 16.68 12.48 1.05
C ARG A 42 15.32 12.10 1.62
N ILE A 43 14.38 13.02 1.56
CA ILE A 43 12.95 12.76 1.74
C ILE A 43 12.25 12.90 0.38
N THR A 44 11.44 11.91 0.01
CA THR A 44 10.56 12.02 -1.17
C THR A 44 9.11 11.91 -0.80
N LEU A 45 8.27 12.74 -1.44
CA LEU A 45 6.82 12.73 -1.27
C LEU A 45 6.15 12.26 -2.57
N SER A 46 5.07 11.52 -2.47
CA SER A 46 4.28 11.14 -3.64
C SER A 46 3.59 12.36 -4.22
N ARG A 47 3.97 12.78 -5.43
CA ARG A 47 3.26 13.84 -6.16
C ARG A 47 1.75 13.57 -6.20
N HIS A 48 1.37 12.33 -6.49
CA HIS A 48 -0.03 11.98 -6.71
C HIS A 48 -0.85 12.01 -5.42
N LEU A 49 -0.30 11.55 -4.29
CA LEU A 49 -1.02 11.56 -3.01
C LEU A 49 -1.04 12.95 -2.39
N MET A 50 0.06 13.70 -2.47
CA MET A 50 0.10 15.09 -1.97
C MET A 50 -0.91 16.01 -2.67
N SER A 51 -1.22 15.76 -3.95
CA SER A 51 -2.29 16.48 -4.66
C SER A 51 -3.70 16.13 -4.17
N LEU A 52 -3.89 14.98 -3.52
CA LEU A 52 -5.19 14.56 -2.98
C LEU A 52 -5.39 14.99 -1.52
N TYR A 53 -4.30 15.25 -0.81
CA TYR A 53 -4.32 15.54 0.61
C TYR A 53 -4.65 17.00 0.90
N ASP A 54 -5.37 17.20 2.00
CA ASP A 54 -5.44 18.49 2.67
C ASP A 54 -4.11 18.81 3.37
N GLU A 55 -3.99 20.02 3.89
CA GLU A 55 -2.76 20.47 4.54
C GLU A 55 -2.39 19.63 5.77
N ALA A 56 -3.38 19.20 6.57
CA ALA A 56 -3.15 18.39 7.77
C ALA A 56 -2.58 17.01 7.41
N GLN A 57 -3.10 16.37 6.37
CA GLN A 57 -2.62 15.10 5.85
C GLN A 57 -1.22 15.21 5.22
N VAL A 58 -0.94 16.33 4.52
CA VAL A 58 0.40 16.63 4.01
C VAL A 58 1.37 16.80 5.17
N ARG A 59 1.03 17.64 6.16
CA ARG A 59 1.85 17.89 7.36
C ARG A 59 2.16 16.58 8.09
N GLU A 60 1.16 15.74 8.34
CA GLU A 60 1.34 14.44 8.98
C GLU A 60 2.32 13.56 8.19
N THR A 61 2.20 13.51 6.86
CA THR A 61 3.12 12.74 6.00
C THR A 61 4.55 13.28 6.10
N VAL A 62 4.73 14.60 6.03
CA VAL A 62 6.07 15.22 6.10
C VAL A 62 6.72 14.96 7.44
N LEU A 63 6.00 15.21 8.54
CA LEU A 63 6.52 15.02 9.90
C LEU A 63 6.85 13.55 10.17
N HIS A 64 6.09 12.61 9.58
CA HIS A 64 6.40 11.18 9.63
C HIS A 64 7.79 10.87 9.03
N GLU A 65 8.08 11.42 7.85
CA GLU A 65 9.38 11.22 7.19
C GLU A 65 10.51 11.96 7.90
N ILE A 66 10.27 13.18 8.39
CA ILE A 66 11.24 13.91 9.21
C ILE A 66 11.58 13.11 10.47
N ALA A 67 10.58 12.52 11.14
CA ALA A 67 10.83 11.68 12.31
C ALA A 67 11.76 10.51 11.99
N HIS A 68 11.56 9.81 10.87
CA HIS A 68 12.49 8.78 10.40
C HIS A 68 13.90 9.34 10.17
N ALA A 69 14.00 10.48 9.50
CA ALA A 69 15.28 11.14 9.23
C ALA A 69 16.04 11.45 10.54
N ARG A 70 15.33 11.87 11.59
CA ARG A 70 15.87 12.20 12.91
C ARG A 70 16.32 11.00 13.72
N VAL A 71 15.51 9.93 13.78
CA VAL A 71 15.84 8.77 14.63
C VAL A 71 16.86 7.83 13.99
N GLY A 72 16.97 7.83 12.65
CA GLY A 72 17.93 7.01 11.94
C GLY A 72 17.38 5.66 11.46
N PRO A 73 18.08 4.98 10.55
CA PRO A 73 17.56 3.85 9.77
C PRO A 73 17.36 2.56 10.57
N ARG A 74 17.85 2.50 11.83
CA ARG A 74 17.67 1.33 12.71
C ARG A 74 16.31 1.33 13.39
N HIS A 75 15.61 2.45 13.38
CA HIS A 75 14.29 2.61 13.97
C HIS A 75 13.24 2.51 12.86
N GLY A 76 12.33 1.55 13.01
CA GLY A 76 11.08 1.54 12.24
C GLY A 76 10.04 2.44 12.91
N HIS A 77 8.78 2.04 12.88
CA HIS A 77 7.72 2.69 13.66
C HIS A 77 7.72 2.22 15.13
N ASP A 78 8.87 2.22 15.80
CA ASP A 78 9.01 1.81 17.19
C ASP A 78 8.69 2.97 18.17
N ALA A 79 8.91 2.74 19.47
CA ALA A 79 8.65 3.75 20.50
C ALA A 79 9.52 5.00 20.34
N VAL A 80 10.78 4.87 19.91
CA VAL A 80 11.69 6.00 19.70
C VAL A 80 11.17 6.87 18.57
N TRP A 81 10.81 6.25 17.44
CA TRP A 81 10.18 6.95 16.33
C TRP A 81 8.85 7.62 16.73
N ALA A 82 7.98 6.91 17.46
CA ALA A 82 6.69 7.45 17.85
C ALA A 82 6.84 8.67 18.77
N THR A 83 7.77 8.63 19.73
CA THR A 83 8.10 9.78 20.58
C THR A 83 8.62 10.95 19.77
N GLU A 84 9.53 10.72 18.82
CA GLU A 84 10.06 11.79 17.97
C GLU A 84 8.98 12.39 17.07
N ALA A 85 8.15 11.55 16.43
CA ALA A 85 7.03 11.99 15.61
C ALA A 85 6.06 12.87 16.41
N THR A 86 5.68 12.47 17.63
CA THR A 86 4.81 13.29 18.50
C THR A 86 5.50 14.58 18.94
N ARG A 87 6.81 14.55 19.24
CA ARG A 87 7.59 15.75 19.58
C ARG A 87 7.60 16.78 18.45
N LEU A 88 7.65 16.31 17.20
CA LEU A 88 7.58 17.12 15.98
C LEU A 88 6.14 17.59 15.64
N GLY A 89 5.13 17.13 16.39
CA GLY A 89 3.73 17.51 16.21
C GLY A 89 2.92 16.59 15.28
N ALA A 90 3.45 15.42 14.90
CA ALA A 90 2.67 14.38 14.24
C ALA A 90 1.85 13.57 15.25
N THR A 91 0.94 12.74 14.75
CA THR A 91 0.11 11.89 15.63
C THR A 91 0.86 10.73 16.27
N GLY A 92 2.08 10.43 15.81
CA GLY A 92 2.84 9.24 16.21
C GLY A 92 2.25 7.92 15.68
N ARG A 93 1.28 7.99 14.76
CA ARG A 93 0.67 6.80 14.15
C ARG A 93 1.44 6.40 12.90
N ARG A 94 1.72 5.11 12.78
CA ARG A 94 2.36 4.53 11.59
C ARG A 94 1.55 4.74 10.32
N LEU A 95 0.23 4.58 10.42
CA LEU A 95 -0.68 4.66 9.29
C LEU A 95 -1.39 6.00 9.34
N ILE A 96 -1.45 6.65 8.18
CA ILE A 96 -2.44 7.70 7.93
C ILE A 96 -3.85 7.14 8.11
N ASP A 97 -4.83 8.03 8.30
CA ASP A 97 -6.24 7.66 8.41
C ASP A 97 -6.64 6.69 7.27
N ALA A 98 -7.34 5.61 7.61
CA ALA A 98 -7.87 4.65 6.65
C ALA A 98 -8.87 5.30 5.67
N GLN A 99 -9.47 6.43 6.05
CA GLN A 99 -10.36 7.25 5.21
C GLN A 99 -9.60 8.29 4.38
N ALA A 100 -8.28 8.44 4.55
CA ALA A 100 -7.52 9.38 3.76
C ALA A 100 -7.67 9.10 2.25
N PRO A 101 -7.78 10.13 1.41
CA PRO A 101 -7.90 9.97 -0.03
C PRO A 101 -6.82 9.04 -0.59
N ARG A 102 -7.22 8.07 -1.40
CA ARG A 102 -6.27 7.15 -2.05
C ARG A 102 -6.50 7.11 -3.54
N LEU A 103 -5.42 6.93 -4.29
CA LEU A 103 -5.54 6.62 -5.70
C LEU A 103 -6.11 5.21 -5.84
N ARG A 104 -7.28 5.11 -6.46
CA ARG A 104 -7.81 3.82 -6.89
C ARG A 104 -6.95 3.27 -8.03
N GLY A 105 -6.57 2.01 -7.92
CA GLY A 105 -5.97 1.25 -9.00
C GLY A 105 -6.97 1.02 -10.13
N ARG A 106 -6.46 1.00 -11.36
CA ARG A 106 -7.26 0.75 -12.57
C ARG A 106 -7.84 -0.65 -12.63
N TRP A 107 -7.11 -1.62 -12.05
CA TRP A 107 -7.55 -3.01 -11.98
C TRP A 107 -8.31 -3.25 -10.69
N VAL A 108 -9.57 -3.63 -10.76
CA VAL A 108 -10.38 -3.95 -9.57
C VAL A 108 -10.74 -5.42 -9.61
N GLY A 109 -10.39 -6.15 -8.57
CA GLY A 109 -10.74 -7.55 -8.36
C GLY A 109 -11.87 -7.65 -7.34
N ARG A 110 -12.95 -8.34 -7.69
CA ARG A 110 -14.10 -8.59 -6.81
C ARG A 110 -14.34 -10.08 -6.64
N CYS A 111 -14.50 -10.53 -5.40
CA CYS A 111 -14.86 -11.92 -5.11
C CYS A 111 -16.39 -12.13 -5.10
N PRO A 112 -16.88 -13.38 -5.11
CA PRO A 112 -18.32 -13.66 -5.04
C PRO A 112 -19.03 -13.09 -3.81
N ALA A 113 -18.34 -12.98 -2.67
CA ALA A 113 -18.87 -12.35 -1.46
C ALA A 113 -18.87 -10.80 -1.50
N GLY A 114 -18.48 -10.19 -2.62
CA GLY A 114 -18.53 -8.74 -2.84
C GLY A 114 -17.31 -7.96 -2.36
N HIS A 115 -16.33 -8.58 -1.68
CA HIS A 115 -15.09 -7.90 -1.31
C HIS A 115 -14.28 -7.46 -2.52
N GLU A 116 -13.75 -6.24 -2.47
CA GLU A 116 -12.93 -5.66 -3.52
C GLU A 116 -11.47 -5.46 -3.11
N VAL A 117 -10.58 -5.60 -4.09
CA VAL A 117 -9.19 -5.16 -4.03
C VAL A 117 -8.84 -4.43 -5.31
N ASP A 118 -8.13 -3.31 -5.22
CA ASP A 118 -7.65 -2.59 -6.39
C ASP A 118 -6.12 -2.74 -6.58
N ARG A 119 -5.68 -2.70 -7.83
CA ARG A 119 -4.28 -2.79 -8.24
C ARG A 119 -3.95 -1.73 -9.27
N MET A 120 -2.76 -1.13 -9.11
CA MET A 120 -2.24 -0.17 -10.08
C MET A 120 -1.83 -0.81 -11.38
N ARG A 121 -1.39 -2.07 -11.33
CA ARG A 121 -0.92 -2.86 -12.48
C ARG A 121 -1.81 -4.07 -12.68
N ARG A 122 -1.79 -4.56 -13.91
CA ARG A 122 -2.42 -5.82 -14.31
C ARG A 122 -2.02 -6.97 -13.35
N PRO A 123 -2.97 -7.80 -12.88
CA PRO A 123 -2.66 -8.96 -12.07
C PRO A 123 -1.79 -9.95 -12.86
N ALA A 124 -0.68 -10.39 -12.25
CA ALA A 124 0.29 -11.30 -12.89
C ALA A 124 -0.08 -12.78 -12.75
N SER A 125 -0.90 -13.11 -11.76
CA SER A 125 -1.35 -14.47 -11.45
C SER A 125 -2.79 -14.42 -10.92
N PRO A 126 -3.51 -15.56 -10.95
CA PRO A 126 -4.76 -15.72 -10.23
C PRO A 126 -4.59 -15.41 -8.76
N VAL A 127 -5.60 -14.78 -8.17
CA VAL A 127 -5.64 -14.41 -6.75
C VAL A 127 -7.06 -14.60 -6.27
N SER A 128 -7.21 -15.17 -5.07
CA SER A 128 -8.48 -15.31 -4.38
C SER A 128 -8.57 -14.35 -3.19
N CYS A 129 -9.78 -14.16 -2.68
CA CYS A 129 -10.03 -13.27 -1.57
C CYS A 129 -9.46 -13.81 -0.26
N SER A 130 -8.45 -13.13 0.30
CA SER A 130 -7.87 -13.48 1.60
C SER A 130 -8.81 -13.23 2.79
N ARG A 131 -9.87 -12.44 2.60
CA ARG A 131 -10.92 -12.24 3.61
C ARG A 131 -11.90 -13.42 3.67
N CYS A 132 -12.06 -14.14 2.56
CA CYS A 132 -12.96 -15.30 2.51
C CYS A 132 -12.21 -16.58 2.91
N ALA A 133 -10.96 -16.76 2.47
CA ALA A 133 -10.11 -17.87 2.91
C ALA A 133 -8.64 -17.43 3.06
N PRO A 134 -7.91 -17.95 4.07
CA PRO A 134 -6.50 -17.61 4.29
C PRO A 134 -5.55 -18.20 3.23
N ARG A 135 -5.97 -19.27 2.54
CA ARG A 135 -5.24 -19.89 1.43
C ARG A 135 -5.92 -19.61 0.10
N PHE A 136 -5.20 -19.85 -1.00
CA PHE A 136 -5.79 -19.72 -2.33
C PHE A 136 -6.98 -20.69 -2.48
N SER A 137 -8.11 -20.18 -2.96
CA SER A 137 -9.32 -20.97 -3.22
C SER A 137 -9.98 -20.50 -4.50
N LEU A 138 -10.30 -21.44 -5.40
CA LEU A 138 -11.02 -21.14 -6.64
C LEU A 138 -12.44 -20.62 -6.36
N GLU A 139 -13.07 -21.04 -5.26
CA GLU A 139 -14.39 -20.55 -4.83
C GLU A 139 -14.39 -19.04 -4.55
N HIS A 140 -13.24 -18.49 -4.18
CA HIS A 140 -13.09 -17.08 -3.84
C HIS A 140 -12.22 -16.34 -4.85
N LEU A 141 -12.09 -16.87 -6.07
CA LEU A 141 -11.33 -16.25 -7.15
C LEU A 141 -11.84 -14.84 -7.43
N LEU A 142 -10.92 -13.90 -7.62
CA LEU A 142 -11.26 -12.51 -7.92
C LEU A 142 -11.57 -12.36 -9.41
N ALA A 143 -12.80 -11.96 -9.75
CA ALA A 143 -13.15 -11.47 -11.08
C ALA A 143 -12.59 -10.05 -11.27
N TRP A 144 -11.94 -9.79 -12.40
CA TRP A 144 -11.22 -8.53 -12.63
C TRP A 144 -11.98 -7.60 -13.58
N SER A 145 -11.89 -6.31 -13.32
CA SER A 145 -12.21 -5.24 -14.27
C SER A 145 -11.00 -4.32 -14.46
N LEU A 146 -10.94 -3.65 -15.61
CA LEU A 146 -9.98 -2.61 -15.95
C LEU A 146 -10.74 -1.33 -16.26
N ASP A 147 -10.53 -0.29 -15.45
CA ASP A 147 -11.22 1.00 -15.57
C ASP A 147 -12.76 0.85 -15.57
N GLY A 148 -13.28 -0.12 -14.81
CA GLY A 148 -14.71 -0.42 -14.70
C GLY A 148 -15.19 -1.51 -15.66
N GLU A 149 -14.47 -1.77 -16.74
CA GLU A 149 -14.85 -2.77 -17.74
C GLU A 149 -14.42 -4.19 -17.32
N PRO A 150 -15.33 -5.17 -17.23
CA PRO A 150 -14.97 -6.54 -16.91
C PRO A 150 -13.93 -7.12 -17.88
N VAL A 151 -12.91 -7.78 -17.32
CA VAL A 151 -11.85 -8.45 -18.09
C VAL A 151 -11.93 -9.95 -17.80
N PRO A 152 -12.38 -10.76 -18.77
CA PRO A 152 -12.32 -12.22 -18.66
C PRO A 152 -10.90 -12.69 -18.37
N HIS A 153 -10.76 -13.73 -17.55
CA HIS A 153 -9.45 -14.23 -17.08
C HIS A 153 -8.50 -14.57 -18.24
N GLU A 154 -9.06 -15.08 -19.34
CA GLU A 154 -8.36 -15.49 -20.55
C GLU A 154 -7.68 -14.30 -21.23
N ARG A 155 -8.27 -13.10 -21.08
CA ARG A 155 -7.82 -11.85 -21.69
C ARG A 155 -6.87 -11.04 -20.81
N ILE A 156 -6.61 -11.45 -19.57
CA ILE A 156 -5.67 -10.77 -18.67
C ILE A 156 -4.23 -10.91 -19.21
N SER A 157 -3.78 -12.15 -19.39
CA SER A 157 -2.54 -12.52 -20.07
C SER A 157 -2.44 -14.03 -20.25
N GLU A 158 -1.67 -14.50 -21.22
CA GLU A 158 -1.43 -15.94 -21.42
C GLU A 158 -0.87 -16.63 -20.16
N ARG A 159 0.08 -15.99 -19.48
CA ARG A 159 0.64 -16.50 -18.22
C ARG A 159 -0.44 -16.66 -17.15
N TYR A 160 -1.30 -15.66 -16.97
CA TYR A 160 -2.38 -15.70 -16.01
C TYR A 160 -3.31 -16.89 -16.30
N SER A 161 -3.75 -17.02 -17.55
CA SER A 161 -4.66 -18.08 -18.00
C SER A 161 -4.06 -19.47 -17.79
N ARG A 162 -2.77 -19.65 -18.08
CA ARG A 162 -2.05 -20.90 -17.84
C ARG A 162 -2.01 -21.26 -16.35
N LEU A 163 -1.66 -20.30 -15.49
CA LEU A 163 -1.64 -20.51 -14.04
C LEU A 163 -3.03 -20.85 -13.49
N LEU A 164 -4.07 -20.20 -14.02
CA LEU A 164 -5.45 -20.50 -13.62
C LEU A 164 -5.84 -21.92 -14.02
N ARG A 165 -5.54 -22.35 -15.26
CA ARG A 165 -5.78 -23.74 -15.69
C ARG A 165 -5.03 -24.74 -14.83
N GLN A 166 -3.76 -24.47 -14.49
CA GLN A 166 -3.00 -25.32 -13.59
C GLN A 166 -3.65 -25.44 -12.21
N ALA A 167 -4.16 -24.34 -11.65
CA ALA A 167 -4.86 -24.36 -10.36
C ALA A 167 -6.19 -25.14 -10.40
N HIS A 168 -6.84 -25.29 -11.56
CA HIS A 168 -8.02 -26.15 -11.69
C HIS A 168 -7.65 -27.64 -11.80
N ILE A 169 -6.52 -27.97 -12.43
CA ILE A 169 -6.04 -29.36 -12.55
C ILE A 169 -5.46 -29.86 -11.23
N HIS A 170 -4.69 -28.98 -10.58
CA HIS A 170 -4.04 -29.23 -9.29
C HIS A 170 -4.52 -28.15 -8.31
N PRO A 171 -5.74 -28.28 -7.76
CA PRO A 171 -6.19 -27.37 -6.72
C PRO A 171 -5.20 -27.45 -5.55
N PRO A 172 -4.87 -26.31 -4.91
CA PRO A 172 -4.04 -26.35 -3.71
C PRO A 172 -4.74 -27.22 -2.65
N ASP A 173 -3.95 -27.95 -1.86
CA ASP A 173 -4.45 -28.92 -0.88
C ASP A 173 -5.61 -28.34 -0.06
N ASP A 174 -6.77 -28.98 -0.23
CA ASP A 174 -7.99 -28.69 0.49
C ASP A 174 -7.91 -29.40 1.87
N PRO A 175 -7.96 -28.70 3.01
CA PRO A 175 -7.90 -29.34 4.32
C PRO A 175 -9.18 -30.13 4.68
N ALA A 176 -10.25 -30.05 3.87
CA ALA A 176 -11.49 -30.77 4.11
C ALA A 176 -11.42 -32.24 3.65
N GLY A 177 -10.67 -33.09 4.35
CA GLY A 177 -10.59 -34.51 3.95
C GLY A 177 -9.69 -35.45 4.74
N SER A 178 -9.58 -35.33 6.06
CA SER A 178 -9.08 -36.44 6.90
C SER A 178 -9.89 -36.58 8.19
N SER A 179 -11.15 -36.98 8.03
CA SER A 179 -11.80 -37.83 9.04
C SER A 179 -11.59 -39.29 8.64
N ARG A 180 -10.44 -39.84 9.02
CA ARG A 180 -10.31 -41.28 9.26
C ARG A 180 -10.35 -41.49 10.77
N THR A 181 -11.56 -41.62 11.32
CA THR A 181 -11.75 -42.35 12.57
C THR A 181 -12.33 -43.71 12.20
N LEU A 182 -11.43 -44.69 12.03
CA LEU A 182 -11.73 -46.10 12.22
C LEU A 182 -11.72 -46.35 13.73
N SER A 183 -12.85 -46.78 14.29
CA SER A 183 -12.88 -47.61 15.51
C SER A 183 -14.25 -48.27 15.62
N SER A 184 -14.25 -49.59 15.41
CA SER A 184 -15.05 -50.57 16.15
C SER A 184 -14.10 -51.71 16.50
#